data_AF-A0A2V7UD57-F1
#
_entry.id   AF-A0A2V7UD57-F1
#
_cell.length_a   1.000
_cell.length_b   1.000
_cell.length_c   1.000
_cell.angle_alpha   90.00
_cell.angle_beta   90.00
_cell.angle_gamma   90.00
#
_symmetry.space_group_name_H-M   'P 1'
#
loop_
_entity.id
_entity.type
_entity.pdbx_description
1 polymer ?
#
loop_
_entity_poly.entity_id
_entity_poly.type
_entity_poly.pdbx_seq_one_letter_code
_entity_poly.pdbx_strand_id
1 'polypeptide(L)'
;ALLLRLNHPAIQLANYMMYPFQLPLILLYVRVGEALVDSPPVPFDPRVLAVTLRADPAAFVARFGLTACHAVLGWTAAAPFLVGGLYGVALPLMRRLRAQ
;
A
#
# COMPACT_ATOMS: atom_id res chain seq x y z
N ALA A 1 12.38 12.03 -11.87
CA ALA A 1 13.54 11.35 -11.23
C ALA A 1 14.74 12.29 -11.02
N LEU A 2 15.12 13.13 -12.00
CA LEU A 2 16.26 14.06 -11.89
C LEU A 2 16.15 15.13 -10.79
N LEU A 3 14.94 15.55 -10.42
CA LEU A 3 14.71 16.63 -9.44
C LEU A 3 15.05 16.26 -7.98
N LEU A 4 15.02 14.98 -7.59
CA LEU A 4 15.17 14.56 -6.18
C LEU A 4 16.47 13.79 -5.91
N ARG A 5 17.35 13.61 -6.92
CA ARG A 5 18.60 12.79 -6.83
C ARG A 5 18.40 11.44 -6.12
N LEU A 6 17.24 10.83 -6.30
CA LEU A 6 16.89 9.59 -5.64
C LEU A 6 17.77 8.44 -6.16
N ASN A 7 18.37 7.69 -5.24
CA ASN A 7 19.16 6.51 -5.57
C ASN A 7 18.22 5.41 -6.12
N HIS A 8 18.15 5.29 -7.44
CA HIS A 8 17.22 4.39 -8.13
C HIS A 8 17.41 2.91 -7.72
N PRO A 9 18.63 2.37 -7.64
CA PRO A 9 18.89 1.06 -7.03
C PRO A 9 18.31 0.90 -5.62
N ALA A 10 18.44 1.92 -4.77
CA ALA A 10 17.90 1.85 -3.41
C ALA A 10 16.37 1.82 -3.38
N ILE A 11 15.70 2.57 -4.27
CA ILE A 11 14.24 2.50 -4.44
C ILE A 11 13.83 1.08 -4.86
N GLN A 12 14.51 0.51 -5.85
CA GLN A 12 14.18 -0.82 -6.34
C GLN A 12 14.40 -1.88 -5.28
N LEU A 13 15.49 -1.80 -4.50
CA LEU A 13 15.73 -2.70 -3.38
C LEU A 13 14.62 -2.58 -2.33
N ALA A 14 14.26 -1.37 -1.93
CA ALA A 14 13.16 -1.15 -0.99
C ALA A 14 11.83 -1.71 -1.52
N ASN A 15 11.57 -1.54 -2.83
CA ASN A 15 10.39 -2.08 -3.49
C ASN A 15 10.38 -3.61 -3.45
N TYR A 16 11.50 -4.27 -3.80
CA TYR A 16 11.64 -5.73 -3.73
C TYR A 16 11.50 -6.28 -2.31
N MET A 17 12.00 -5.57 -1.29
CA MET A 17 11.79 -5.94 0.11
C MET A 17 10.32 -5.85 0.53
N MET A 18 9.55 -4.97 -0.11
CA MET A 18 8.14 -4.75 0.21
C MET A 18 7.18 -5.72 -0.50
N TYR A 19 7.61 -6.41 -1.55
CA TYR A 19 6.81 -7.38 -2.30
C TYR A 19 6.03 -8.39 -1.43
N PRO A 20 6.62 -9.08 -0.45
CA PRO A 20 5.87 -10.03 0.39
C PRO A 20 4.80 -9.35 1.25
N PHE A 21 4.97 -8.07 1.57
CA PHE A 21 4.03 -7.29 2.37
C PHE A 21 2.96 -6.60 1.52
N GLN A 22 3.15 -6.51 0.21
CA GLN A 22 2.29 -5.71 -0.68
C GLN A 22 0.83 -6.18 -0.64
N LEU A 23 0.58 -7.49 -0.77
CA LEU A 23 -0.78 -8.05 -0.69
C LEU A 23 -1.41 -7.89 0.70
N PRO A 24 -0.75 -8.26 1.82
CA PRO A 24 -1.27 -7.99 3.16
C PRO A 24 -1.57 -6.51 3.42
N LEU A 25 -0.69 -5.60 2.98
CA LEU A 25 -0.87 -4.16 3.16
C LEU A 25 -2.05 -3.62 2.37
N ILE A 26 -2.29 -4.10 1.14
CA ILE A 26 -3.49 -3.74 0.39
C ILE A 26 -4.75 -4.09 1.19
N LEU A 27 -4.82 -5.30 1.75
CA LEU A 27 -5.95 -5.70 2.59
C LEU A 27 -6.08 -4.82 3.83
N LEU A 28 -4.96 -4.51 4.50
CA LEU A 28 -4.94 -3.60 5.65
C LEU A 28 -5.49 -2.23 5.27
N TYR A 29 -5.04 -1.64 4.16
CA TYR A 29 -5.51 -0.33 3.71
C TYR A 29 -6.98 -0.32 3.30
N VAL A 30 -7.49 -1.40 2.70
CA VAL A 30 -8.92 -1.57 2.46
C VAL A 30 -9.68 -1.51 3.78
N ARG A 31 -9.27 -2.30 4.79
CA ARG A 31 -9.93 -2.33 6.10
C ARG A 31 -9.87 -0.99 6.82
N VAL A 32 -8.73 -0.31 6.77
CA VAL A 32 -8.58 1.05 7.33
C VAL A 32 -9.52 2.02 6.61
N GLY A 33 -9.61 1.95 5.29
CA GLY A 33 -10.53 2.78 4.52
C GLY A 33 -12.01 2.51 4.82
N GLU A 34 -12.39 1.23 4.91
CA GLU A 34 -13.75 0.83 5.31
C GLU A 34 -14.07 1.36 6.72
N ALA A 35 -13.14 1.26 7.67
CA ALA A 35 -13.29 1.78 9.02
C ALA A 35 -13.41 3.31 9.09
N LEU A 36 -12.74 4.04 8.19
CA LEU A 36 -12.82 5.51 8.12
C LEU A 36 -14.18 6.02 7.61
N VAL A 37 -14.91 5.20 6.84
CA VAL A 37 -16.19 5.58 6.22
C VAL A 37 -17.36 4.78 6.83
N ASP A 38 -17.11 4.00 7.89
CA ASP A 38 -18.09 3.11 8.54
C ASP A 38 -18.80 2.16 7.55
N SER A 39 -18.04 1.66 6.57
CA SER A 39 -18.55 0.79 5.51
C SER A 39 -18.47 -0.68 5.93
N PRO A 40 -19.50 -1.51 5.65
CA PRO A 40 -19.46 -2.91 6.00
C PRO A 40 -18.32 -3.63 5.26
N PRO A 41 -17.51 -4.43 5.96
CA PRO A 41 -16.33 -5.05 5.38
C PRO A 41 -16.70 -6.00 4.26
N VAL A 42 -16.16 -5.76 3.06
CA VAL A 42 -16.36 -6.68 1.94
C VAL A 42 -15.54 -7.95 2.18
N PRO A 43 -16.11 -9.15 1.94
CA PRO A 43 -15.34 -10.39 1.97
C PRO A 43 -14.28 -10.36 0.87
N PHE A 44 -13.02 -10.20 1.27
CA PHE A 44 -11.89 -10.11 0.35
C PHE A 44 -11.23 -11.49 0.26
N ASP A 45 -11.78 -12.37 -0.59
CA ASP A 45 -11.18 -13.67 -0.89
C ASP A 45 -10.37 -13.58 -2.20
N PRO A 46 -9.03 -13.72 -2.16
CA PRO A 46 -8.18 -13.65 -3.34
C PRO A 46 -8.59 -14.60 -4.47
N ARG A 47 -9.17 -15.76 -4.14
CA ARG A 47 -9.66 -16.71 -5.16
C ARG A 47 -10.90 -16.18 -5.86
N VAL A 48 -11.83 -15.59 -5.10
CA VAL A 48 -13.05 -14.98 -5.65
C VAL A 48 -12.69 -13.78 -6.51
N LEU A 49 -11.73 -12.94 -6.09
CA LEU A 49 -11.24 -11.83 -6.90
C LEU A 49 -10.63 -12.33 -8.21
N ALA A 50 -9.73 -13.32 -8.17
CA ALA A 50 -9.07 -13.84 -9.37
C ALA A 50 -10.06 -14.48 -10.36
N VAL A 51 -11.07 -15.20 -9.85
CA VAL A 51 -12.12 -15.81 -10.68
C VAL A 51 -13.03 -14.74 -11.28
N THR A 52 -13.48 -13.77 -10.48
CA THR A 52 -14.39 -12.71 -10.93
C THR A 52 -13.71 -11.80 -11.95
N LEU A 53 -12.44 -11.43 -11.71
CA LEU A 53 -11.66 -10.62 -12.64
C LEU A 53 -11.46 -11.31 -14.00
N ARG A 54 -11.24 -12.63 -14.00
CA ARG A 54 -11.08 -13.41 -15.23
C ARG A 54 -12.39 -13.64 -15.98
N ALA A 55 -13.50 -13.77 -15.24
CA ALA A 55 -14.81 -14.02 -15.81
C ALA A 55 -15.45 -12.75 -16.40
N ASP A 56 -15.43 -11.65 -15.64
CA ASP A 56 -16.01 -10.38 -16.07
C ASP A 56 -15.31 -9.19 -15.37
N PRO A 57 -14.38 -8.52 -16.07
CA PRO A 57 -13.69 -7.34 -15.55
C PRO A 57 -14.63 -6.15 -15.25
N ALA A 58 -15.71 -5.98 -16.00
CA ALA A 58 -16.63 -4.86 -15.82
C ALA A 58 -17.46 -5.06 -14.54
N ALA A 59 -17.98 -6.27 -14.33
CA ALA A 59 -18.66 -6.63 -13.09
C ALA A 59 -17.73 -6.57 -11.87
N PHE A 60 -16.45 -6.93 -12.04
CA PHE A 60 -15.44 -6.78 -10.99
C PHE A 60 -15.28 -5.31 -10.57
N VAL A 61 -15.12 -4.39 -11.53
CA VAL A 61 -14.97 -2.95 -11.22
C VAL A 61 -16.25 -2.39 -10.60
N ALA A 62 -17.43 -2.78 -11.09
CA ALA A 62 -18.70 -2.35 -10.50
C ALA A 62 -18.85 -2.80 -9.03
N ARG A 63 -18.36 -3.99 -8.69
CA ARG A 63 -18.51 -4.59 -7.36
C ARG A 63 -17.40 -4.22 -6.37
N PHE A 64 -16.16 -4.11 -6.85
CA PHE A 64 -14.97 -3.86 -6.02
C PHE A 64 -14.39 -2.45 -6.21
N GLY A 65 -14.95 -1.62 -7.10
CA GLY A 65 -14.47 -0.26 -7.35
C GLY A 65 -14.52 0.63 -6.12
N LEU A 66 -15.63 0.58 -5.36
CA LEU A 66 -15.73 1.28 -4.07
C LEU A 66 -14.73 0.75 -3.05
N THR A 67 -14.50 -0.57 -3.01
CA THR A 67 -13.48 -1.17 -2.15
C THR A 67 -12.07 -0.67 -2.50
N ALA A 68 -11.77 -0.47 -3.79
CA ALA A 68 -10.52 0.15 -4.22
C ALA A 68 -10.42 1.62 -3.79
N CYS A 69 -11.52 2.39 -3.85
CA CYS A 69 -11.56 3.75 -3.30
C CYS A 69 -11.28 3.76 -1.80
N HIS A 70 -11.87 2.84 -1.02
CA HIS A 70 -11.55 2.67 0.39
C HIS A 70 -10.06 2.34 0.59
N ALA A 71 -9.47 1.46 -0.21
CA ALA A 71 -8.04 1.16 -0.15
C ALA A 71 -7.17 2.42 -0.35
N VAL A 72 -7.51 3.26 -1.33
CA VAL A 72 -6.80 4.51 -1.60
C VAL A 72 -6.95 5.49 -0.44
N LEU A 73 -8.14 5.60 0.14
CA LEU A 73 -8.39 6.44 1.31
C LEU A 73 -7.56 5.96 2.52
N GLY A 74 -7.61 4.67 2.83
CA GLY A 74 -6.85 4.08 3.94
C GLY A 74 -5.35 4.22 3.74
N TRP A 75 -4.85 4.02 2.52
CA TRP A 75 -3.45 4.27 2.19
C TRP A 75 -3.07 5.74 2.34
N THR A 76 -3.89 6.66 1.84
CA THR A 76 -3.61 8.11 1.91
C THR A 76 -3.60 8.61 3.35
N ALA A 77 -4.49 8.07 4.19
CA ALA A 77 -4.50 8.36 5.62
C ALA A 77 -3.27 7.77 6.32
N ALA A 78 -2.85 6.55 5.99
CA ALA A 78 -1.71 5.88 6.61
C ALA A 78 -0.34 6.40 6.14
N ALA A 79 -0.24 6.81 4.86
CA ALA A 79 0.99 7.23 4.20
C ALA A 79 1.79 8.31 4.96
N PRO A 80 1.21 9.44 5.43
CA PRO A 80 1.98 10.46 6.15
C PRO A 80 2.59 9.93 7.45
N PHE A 81 1.89 9.04 8.16
CA PHE A 81 2.41 8.43 9.39
C PHE A 81 3.53 7.44 9.11
N LEU A 82 3.35 6.59 8.09
CA LEU A 82 4.35 5.61 7.68
C LEU A 82 5.62 6.29 7.14
N VAL A 83 5.47 7.31 6.29
CA VAL A 83 6.59 8.08 5.75
C VAL A 83 7.30 8.85 6.85
N GLY A 84 6.55 9.53 7.73
CA GLY A 84 7.12 10.26 8.86
C GLY A 84 7.89 9.36 9.82
N GLY A 85 7.30 8.23 10.21
CA GLY A 85 7.94 7.23 11.07
C GLY A 85 9.18 6.62 10.42
N LEU A 86 9.09 6.22 9.15
CA LEU A 86 10.22 5.66 8.41
C LEU A 86 11.35 6.68 8.28
N TYR A 87 11.04 7.95 7.97
CA TYR A 87 12.04 9.01 7.90
C TYR A 87 12.72 9.24 9.26
N GLY A 88 11.93 9.24 10.34
CA GLY A 88 12.43 9.40 11.71
C GLY A 88 13.38 8.28 12.16
N VAL A 89 13.21 7.05 11.65
CA VAL A 89 14.08 5.90 11.98
C VAL A 89 15.25 5.75 11.00
N ALA A 90 15.00 5.90 9.70
CA ALA A 90 16.00 5.70 8.66
C ALA A 90 17.09 6.77 8.70
N LEU A 91 16.72 8.04 8.93
CA LEU A 91 17.68 9.14 8.97
C LEU A 91 18.75 8.99 10.07
N PRO A 92 18.42 8.72 11.35
CA PRO A 92 19.44 8.51 12.38
C PRO A 92 20.26 7.24 12.14
N LEU A 93 19.66 6.17 11.63
CA LEU A 93 20.39 4.93 11.30
C LEU A 93 21.46 5.18 10.23
N MET A 94 21.08 5.86 9.14
CA MET A 94 22.02 6.24 8.08
C MET A 94 23.11 7.19 8.57
N ARG A 95 22.77 8.14 9.45
CA ARG A 95 23.76 9.03 10.07
C ARG A 95 24.77 8.28 10.93
N ARG A 96 24.33 7.25 11.68
CA ARG A 96 25.22 6.39 12.47
C ARG A 96 26.15 5.54 11.59
N LEU A 97 25.62 4.96 10.52
CA LEU A 97 26.40 4.15 9.57
C LEU A 97 27.45 4.96 8.80
N ARG A 98 27.21 6.26 8.59
CA ARG A 98 28.18 7.16 7.94
C ARG A 98 29.27 7.68 8.88
N ALA A 99 29.02 7.64 10.19
CA ALA A 99 29.96 8.09 11.22
C ALA A 99 30.95 6.99 11.65
N GLN A 100 30.75 5.76 11.18
CA GLN A 100 31.69 4.64 11.25
C GLN A 100 32.49 4.55 9.94
#